data_AF-A0A453D0Y8-F1
#
_entry.id   AF-A0A453D0Y8-F1
#
_cell.length_a   1.000
_cell.length_b   1.000
_cell.length_c   1.000
_cell.angle_alpha   90.00
_cell.angle_beta   90.00
_cell.angle_gamma   90.00
#
_symmetry.space_group_name_H-M   'P 1'
#
loop_
_entity.id
_entity.type
_entity.pdbx_description
1 polymer ?
#
loop_
_entity_poly.entity_id
_entity_poly.type
_entity_poly.pdbx_seq_one_letter_code
_entity_poly.pdbx_strand_id
1 'polypeptide(L)'
;EFSDPIVAERTLEFLIANKTKILNCFPTLVPQFFPLLLKLIASNGDRLDKKFSEVLPLMMSAGSFLPLFLSLMDLPMLVVALEKVERSSGTLIGSSLATIQKSAAPEMLLALMDEAYTGSSIEDQSGNSGSDDSGRLDLADPMFLDLLKDENDGIAAKHWTSPTISSTLQAALNSPQSDRLKQSLKMAPRFLTVYFATALRDVNNSLLCALIPVAMSRYAAMFPDKDFSFEVRKKLSDFLLAAFQRSPDIIALLKKPITDRLGEAHGNPAKASLFVKLLYLILL
;
A
#
# COMPACT_ATOMS: atom_id res chain seq x y z
N GLU A 1 -14.16 -11.50 1.26
CA GLU A 1 -15.29 -10.58 0.97
C GLU A 1 -14.92 -9.46 -0.01
N PHE A 2 -13.84 -8.68 0.20
CA PHE A 2 -13.45 -7.59 -0.72
C PHE A 2 -13.12 -8.00 -2.17
N SER A 3 -12.81 -9.28 -2.39
CA SER A 3 -12.56 -9.85 -3.72
C SER A 3 -13.84 -10.11 -4.53
N ASP A 4 -15.03 -10.00 -3.92
CA ASP A 4 -16.28 -10.10 -4.67
C ASP A 4 -16.52 -8.78 -5.44
N PRO A 5 -16.52 -8.81 -6.78
CA PRO A 5 -16.65 -7.60 -7.59
C PRO A 5 -18.01 -6.91 -7.43
N ILE A 6 -19.07 -7.65 -7.12
CA ILE A 6 -20.41 -7.08 -6.94
C ILE A 6 -20.44 -6.27 -5.64
N VAL A 7 -19.95 -6.86 -4.55
CA VAL A 7 -19.87 -6.17 -3.25
C VAL A 7 -18.96 -4.94 -3.36
N ALA A 8 -17.82 -5.07 -4.03
CA ALA A 8 -16.87 -3.99 -4.26
C ALA A 8 -17.51 -2.81 -5.03
N GLU A 9 -18.22 -3.12 -6.12
CA GLU A 9 -18.91 -2.11 -6.92
C GLU A 9 -20.02 -1.41 -6.14
N ARG A 10 -20.88 -2.17 -5.43
CA ARG A 10 -21.97 -1.60 -4.62
C ARG A 10 -21.45 -0.74 -3.48
N THR A 11 -20.30 -1.10 -2.90
CA THR A 11 -19.64 -0.29 -1.87
C THR A 11 -19.25 1.08 -2.41
N LEU A 12 -18.60 1.14 -3.58
CA LEU A 12 -18.23 2.42 -4.20
C LEU A 12 -19.45 3.23 -4.62
N GLU A 13 -20.48 2.60 -5.18
CA GLU A 13 -21.75 3.27 -5.52
C GLU A 13 -22.41 3.91 -4.30
N PHE A 14 -22.44 3.19 -3.17
CA PHE A 14 -22.97 3.71 -1.93
C PHE A 14 -22.20 4.95 -1.46
N LEU A 15 -20.86 4.91 -1.50
CA LEU A 15 -20.02 6.05 -1.12
C LEU A 15 -20.25 7.26 -2.04
N ILE A 16 -20.34 7.04 -3.36
CA ILE A 16 -20.59 8.10 -4.34
C ILE A 16 -21.98 8.72 -4.12
N ALA A 17 -23.02 7.90 -3.98
CA ALA A 17 -24.39 8.36 -3.81
C ALA A 17 -24.58 9.16 -2.50
N ASN A 18 -23.83 8.84 -1.45
CA ASN A 18 -23.96 9.45 -0.13
C ASN A 18 -22.86 10.46 0.20
N LYS A 19 -21.98 10.80 -0.76
CA LYS A 19 -20.75 11.59 -0.53
C LYS A 19 -20.97 12.87 0.27
N THR A 20 -22.01 13.64 -0.03
CA THR A 20 -22.31 14.91 0.64
C THR A 20 -22.70 14.69 2.10
N LYS A 21 -23.53 13.67 2.36
CA LYS A 21 -23.97 13.33 3.72
C LYS A 21 -22.80 12.78 4.54
N ILE A 22 -21.95 11.95 3.93
CA ILE A 22 -20.75 11.41 4.57
C ILE A 22 -19.79 12.53 4.94
N LEU A 23 -19.47 13.44 4.01
CA LEU A 23 -18.58 14.57 4.28
C LEU A 23 -19.08 15.48 5.41
N ASN A 24 -20.39 15.73 5.45
CA ASN A 24 -20.96 16.65 6.44
C ASN A 24 -21.17 16.02 7.82
N CYS A 25 -21.59 14.75 7.88
CA CYS A 25 -21.95 14.09 9.13
C CYS A 25 -20.84 13.20 9.70
N PHE A 26 -19.98 12.64 8.84
CA PHE A 26 -18.96 11.65 9.20
C PHE A 26 -17.64 11.88 8.44
N PRO A 27 -17.02 13.07 8.58
CA PRO A 27 -15.86 13.47 7.76
C PRO A 27 -14.63 12.57 7.92
N THR A 28 -14.52 11.82 9.02
CA THR A 28 -13.39 10.92 9.31
C THR A 28 -13.64 9.48 8.87
N LEU A 29 -14.88 9.12 8.51
CA LEU A 29 -15.26 7.73 8.21
C LEU A 29 -14.48 7.16 7.02
N VAL A 30 -14.60 7.80 5.86
CA VAL A 30 -13.93 7.32 4.63
C VAL A 30 -12.41 7.41 4.74
N PRO A 31 -11.83 8.49 5.29
CA PRO A 31 -10.40 8.53 5.60
C PRO A 31 -9.91 7.39 6.49
N GLN A 32 -10.68 6.95 7.49
CA GLN A 32 -10.25 5.87 8.38
C GLN A 32 -10.21 4.50 7.67
N PHE A 33 -11.11 4.26 6.72
CA PHE A 33 -11.21 2.99 6.00
C PHE A 33 -10.49 2.98 4.65
N PHE A 34 -9.65 3.99 4.38
CA PHE A 34 -8.92 4.12 3.12
C PHE A 34 -8.10 2.85 2.75
N PRO A 35 -7.44 2.14 3.68
CA PRO A 35 -6.64 0.95 3.33
C PRO A 35 -7.52 -0.19 2.81
N LEU A 36 -8.73 -0.37 3.36
CA LEU A 36 -9.69 -1.36 2.89
C LEU A 36 -10.18 -1.04 1.48
N LEU A 37 -10.43 0.23 1.19
CA LEU A 37 -10.82 0.68 -0.15
C LEU A 37 -9.69 0.44 -1.17
N LEU A 38 -8.42 0.62 -0.77
CA LEU A 38 -7.28 0.27 -1.62
C LEU A 38 -7.15 -1.24 -1.84
N LYS A 39 -7.35 -2.07 -0.80
CA LYS A 39 -7.41 -3.54 -0.94
C LYS A 39 -8.52 -3.95 -1.90
N LEU A 40 -9.70 -3.34 -1.79
CA LEU A 40 -10.85 -3.55 -2.68
C LEU A 40 -10.48 -3.26 -4.15
N ILE A 41 -9.81 -2.15 -4.45
CA ILE A 41 -9.36 -1.86 -5.83
C ILE A 41 -8.24 -2.79 -6.28
N ALA A 42 -7.26 -3.04 -5.41
CA ALA A 42 -6.17 -3.95 -5.70
C ALA A 42 -6.67 -5.35 -6.05
N SER A 43 -7.76 -5.83 -5.44
CA SER A 43 -8.38 -7.12 -5.74
C SER A 43 -9.21 -7.15 -7.03
N ASN A 44 -9.82 -6.03 -7.43
CA ASN A 44 -10.81 -5.98 -8.51
C ASN A 44 -10.31 -5.34 -9.82
N GLY A 45 -9.12 -4.74 -9.81
CA GLY A 45 -8.47 -4.22 -11.01
C GLY A 45 -9.15 -2.97 -11.58
N ASP A 46 -9.01 -2.79 -12.91
CA ASP A 46 -9.44 -1.58 -13.63
C ASP A 46 -10.96 -1.40 -13.75
N ARG A 47 -11.75 -2.44 -13.44
CA ARG A 47 -13.22 -2.41 -13.47
C ARG A 47 -13.81 -1.28 -12.63
N LEU A 48 -13.13 -0.92 -11.54
CA LEU A 48 -13.58 0.07 -10.57
C LEU A 48 -12.83 1.41 -10.66
N ASP A 49 -11.91 1.57 -11.63
CA ASP A 49 -11.01 2.74 -11.77
C ASP A 49 -11.77 4.08 -11.74
N LYS A 50 -12.85 4.17 -12.54
CA LYS A 50 -13.67 5.40 -12.63
C LYS A 50 -14.36 5.72 -11.30
N LYS A 51 -15.06 4.74 -10.72
CA LYS A 51 -15.80 4.93 -9.46
C LYS A 51 -14.86 5.25 -8.31
N PHE A 52 -13.70 4.58 -8.27
CA PHE A 52 -12.71 4.86 -7.25
C PHE A 52 -12.11 6.26 -7.37
N SER A 53 -11.87 6.73 -8.58
CA SER A 53 -11.41 8.11 -8.82
C SER A 53 -12.39 9.15 -8.26
N GLU A 54 -13.69 8.87 -8.28
CA GLU A 54 -14.71 9.74 -7.67
C GLU A 54 -14.74 9.67 -6.13
N VAL A 55 -14.40 8.51 -5.55
CA VAL A 55 -14.34 8.31 -4.10
C VAL A 55 -13.02 8.81 -3.51
N LEU A 56 -11.93 8.81 -4.27
CA LEU A 56 -10.59 9.13 -3.78
C LEU A 56 -10.49 10.45 -2.99
N PRO A 57 -11.09 11.57 -3.43
CA PRO A 57 -11.07 12.82 -2.65
C PRO A 57 -11.71 12.69 -1.26
N LEU A 58 -12.69 11.79 -1.09
CA LEU A 58 -13.35 11.54 0.21
C LEU A 58 -12.41 10.89 1.22
N MET A 59 -11.37 10.22 0.75
CA MET A 59 -10.36 9.57 1.59
C MET A 59 -9.30 10.57 2.09
N MET A 60 -9.27 11.79 1.55
CA MET A 60 -8.26 12.80 1.88
C MET A 60 -8.68 13.63 3.09
N SER A 61 -8.00 13.41 4.21
CA SER A 61 -8.11 14.19 5.44
C SER A 61 -6.73 14.51 6.00
N ALA A 62 -6.63 15.41 6.97
CA ALA A 62 -5.34 15.75 7.59
C ALA A 62 -4.57 14.52 8.10
N GLY A 63 -5.27 13.51 8.66
CA GLY A 63 -4.65 12.28 9.17
C GLY A 63 -4.30 11.25 8.10
N SER A 64 -5.09 11.17 7.03
CA SER A 64 -4.90 10.18 5.96
C SER A 64 -4.12 10.69 4.76
N PHE A 65 -3.84 12.00 4.67
CA PHE A 65 -3.24 12.63 3.50
C PHE A 65 -1.90 11.98 3.10
N LEU A 66 -0.90 12.00 3.99
CA LEU A 66 0.42 11.43 3.68
C LEU A 66 0.40 9.90 3.53
N PRO A 67 -0.27 9.13 4.42
CA PRO A 67 -0.37 7.69 4.24
C PRO A 67 -1.03 7.30 2.91
N LEU A 68 -2.12 7.97 2.54
CA LEU A 68 -2.83 7.71 1.28
C LEU A 68 -1.93 7.92 0.06
N PHE A 69 -1.13 9.00 0.04
CA PHE A 69 -0.16 9.23 -1.04
C PHE A 69 0.80 8.04 -1.20
N LEU A 70 1.36 7.55 -0.09
CA LEU A 70 2.29 6.42 -0.08
C LEU A 70 1.59 5.14 -0.57
N SER A 71 0.41 4.83 -0.05
CA SER A 71 -0.35 3.64 -0.44
C SER A 71 -0.82 3.68 -1.90
N LEU A 72 -1.10 4.87 -2.47
CA LEU A 72 -1.42 5.02 -3.90
C LEU A 72 -0.22 4.72 -4.80
N MET A 73 0.98 5.20 -4.42
CA MET A 73 2.21 4.86 -5.14
C MET A 73 2.56 3.38 -5.00
N ASP A 74 2.26 2.79 -3.84
CA ASP A 74 2.58 1.41 -3.50
C ASP A 74 1.46 0.43 -3.88
N LEU A 75 0.43 0.88 -4.60
CA LEU A 75 -0.68 0.03 -5.06
C LEU A 75 -0.23 -1.20 -5.86
N PRO A 76 0.75 -1.12 -6.78
CA PRO A 76 1.28 -2.32 -7.44
C PRO A 76 1.93 -3.29 -6.46
N MET A 77 2.57 -2.77 -5.41
CA MET A 77 3.13 -3.60 -4.35
C MET A 77 2.00 -4.31 -3.59
N LEU A 78 0.94 -3.58 -3.22
CA LEU A 78 -0.23 -4.17 -2.56
C LEU A 78 -0.84 -5.31 -3.38
N VAL A 79 -0.90 -5.19 -4.71
CA VAL A 79 -1.35 -6.29 -5.58
C VAL A 79 -0.44 -7.51 -5.46
N VAL A 80 0.88 -7.33 -5.54
CA VAL A 80 1.85 -8.42 -5.38
C VAL A 80 1.69 -9.09 -4.00
N ALA A 81 1.45 -8.29 -2.95
CA ALA A 81 1.19 -8.80 -1.60
C ALA A 81 -0.03 -9.70 -1.54
N LEU A 82 -1.16 -9.20 -2.04
CA LEU A 82 -2.42 -9.93 -2.04
C LEU A 82 -2.31 -11.22 -2.85
N GLU A 83 -1.64 -11.18 -4.01
CA GLU A 83 -1.46 -12.38 -4.82
C GLU A 83 -0.56 -13.43 -4.16
N LYS A 84 0.49 -13.00 -3.46
CA LYS A 84 1.33 -13.92 -2.70
C LYS A 84 0.53 -14.58 -1.59
N VAL A 85 -0.29 -13.83 -0.87
CA VAL A 85 -1.16 -14.39 0.18
C VAL A 85 -2.18 -15.35 -0.42
N GLU A 86 -2.84 -14.99 -1.52
CA GLU A 86 -3.80 -15.86 -2.22
C GLU A 86 -3.13 -17.17 -2.71
N ARG A 87 -1.90 -17.09 -3.23
CA ARG A 87 -1.12 -18.28 -3.67
C ARG A 87 -0.64 -19.13 -2.50
N SER A 88 -0.16 -18.51 -1.41
CA SER A 88 0.26 -19.21 -0.19
C SER A 88 -0.91 -19.84 0.56
N SER A 89 -2.11 -19.26 0.42
CA SER A 89 -3.38 -19.81 0.90
C SER A 89 -3.99 -20.85 -0.06
N GLY A 90 -3.20 -21.33 -1.04
CA GLY A 90 -3.66 -22.12 -2.17
C GLY A 90 -4.66 -23.24 -1.80
N THR A 91 -5.79 -23.26 -2.50
CA THR A 91 -6.79 -24.35 -2.50
C THR A 91 -7.54 -24.60 -1.18
N LEU A 92 -8.00 -23.56 -0.48
CA LEU A 92 -9.07 -23.69 0.54
C LEU A 92 -10.43 -23.11 0.09
N ILE A 93 -10.60 -22.80 -1.20
CA ILE A 93 -11.89 -22.36 -1.76
C ILE A 93 -12.78 -23.56 -2.19
N GLY A 94 -12.32 -24.81 -2.07
CA GLY A 94 -13.12 -26.00 -2.40
C GLY A 94 -13.09 -27.17 -1.42
N SER A 95 -12.12 -27.24 -0.51
CA SER A 95 -11.92 -28.41 0.37
C SER A 95 -11.86 -28.08 1.87
N SER A 96 -11.86 -26.79 2.28
CA SER A 96 -11.65 -26.41 3.69
C SER A 96 -12.86 -26.56 4.61
N LEU A 97 -14.06 -26.80 4.09
CA LEU A 97 -15.24 -26.98 4.95
C LEU A 97 -15.40 -28.44 5.44
N ALA A 98 -14.67 -29.39 4.86
CA ALA A 98 -14.75 -30.80 5.25
C ALA A 98 -13.61 -31.26 6.17
N THR A 99 -12.47 -30.56 6.22
CA THR A 99 -11.28 -31.02 6.97
C THR A 99 -11.00 -30.25 8.26
N ILE A 100 -11.77 -29.20 8.59
CA ILE A 100 -11.68 -28.50 9.88
C ILE A 100 -12.26 -29.34 11.05
N GLN A 101 -12.91 -30.49 10.78
CA GLN A 101 -13.33 -31.43 11.82
C GLN A 101 -12.22 -32.37 12.31
N LYS A 102 -10.96 -32.20 11.91
CA LYS A 102 -9.88 -33.06 12.41
C LYS A 102 -8.51 -32.37 12.50
N SER A 103 -8.46 -31.16 13.04
CA SER A 103 -7.21 -30.61 13.56
C SER A 103 -7.20 -30.77 15.08
N ALA A 104 -6.08 -31.22 15.65
CA ALA A 104 -5.87 -31.46 17.08
C ALA A 104 -5.84 -30.18 17.96
N ALA A 105 -6.32 -29.06 17.42
CA ALA A 105 -6.33 -27.75 18.08
C ALA A 105 -7.47 -27.56 19.11
N PRO A 106 -8.70 -28.10 18.92
CA PRO A 106 -9.74 -28.02 19.93
C PRO A 106 -9.45 -28.93 21.13
N GLU A 107 -8.87 -30.11 20.90
CA GLU A 107 -8.53 -31.07 21.97
C GLU A 107 -7.40 -30.56 22.86
N MET A 108 -6.40 -29.88 22.30
CA MET A 108 -5.31 -29.30 23.08
C MET A 108 -5.77 -28.10 23.92
N LEU A 109 -6.72 -27.30 23.42
CA LEU A 109 -7.37 -26.25 24.21
C LEU A 109 -8.27 -26.83 25.31
N LEU A 110 -9.02 -27.89 25.02
CA LEU A 110 -9.80 -28.63 26.01
C LEU A 110 -8.92 -29.27 27.09
N ALA A 111 -7.79 -29.88 26.71
CA ALA A 111 -6.84 -30.49 27.63
C ALA A 111 -6.15 -29.45 28.52
N LEU A 112 -5.78 -28.29 27.98
CA LEU A 112 -5.22 -27.17 28.75
C LEU A 112 -6.25 -26.55 29.73
N MET A 113 -7.52 -26.54 29.34
CA MET A 113 -8.60 -26.13 30.24
C MET A 113 -8.84 -27.15 31.36
N ASP A 114 -8.69 -28.45 31.08
CA ASP A 114 -8.82 -29.54 32.05
C ASP A 114 -7.60 -29.60 33.01
N GLU A 115 -6.40 -29.31 32.52
CA GLU A 115 -5.16 -29.20 33.31
C GLU A 115 -5.23 -28.01 34.29
N ALA A 116 -5.73 -26.87 33.85
CA ALA A 116 -5.94 -25.71 34.71
C ALA A 116 -7.02 -25.95 35.80
N TYR A 117 -7.91 -26.91 35.58
CA TYR A 117 -9.01 -27.21 36.50
C TYR A 117 -8.73 -28.41 37.43
N THR A 118 -7.86 -29.35 37.03
CA THR A 118 -7.57 -30.59 37.78
C THR A 118 -6.12 -30.71 38.27
N GLY A 119 -5.20 -29.87 37.80
CA GLY A 119 -3.87 -29.67 38.38
C GLY A 119 -2.87 -30.83 38.22
N SER A 120 -3.04 -31.71 37.22
CA SER A 120 -2.09 -32.81 36.97
C SER A 120 -1.18 -32.52 35.77
N SER A 121 0.13 -32.43 35.99
CA SER A 121 1.14 -32.22 34.95
C SER A 121 1.46 -33.50 34.17
N ILE A 122 1.51 -33.42 32.83
CA ILE A 122 1.99 -34.53 31.99
C ILE A 122 3.52 -34.45 31.86
N GLU A 123 4.20 -35.54 32.24
CA GLU A 123 5.65 -35.73 32.08
C GLU A 123 6.06 -35.92 30.61
N ASP A 124 7.20 -35.33 30.24
CA ASP A 124 7.84 -35.43 28.92
C ASP A 124 8.16 -36.89 28.53
N GLN A 125 7.66 -37.34 27.38
CA GLN A 125 8.11 -38.59 26.75
C GLN A 125 8.66 -38.36 25.34
N SER A 126 9.99 -38.31 25.31
CA SER A 126 10.88 -38.56 24.17
C SER A 126 10.57 -39.87 23.44
N GLY A 127 10.55 -39.86 22.09
CA GLY A 127 10.78 -41.10 21.32
C GLY A 127 10.20 -41.21 19.89
N ASN A 128 10.97 -40.74 18.91
CA ASN A 128 11.28 -41.38 17.61
C ASN A 128 10.24 -41.53 16.45
N SER A 129 10.75 -41.13 15.26
CA SER A 129 10.54 -41.69 13.92
C SER A 129 9.24 -41.42 13.15
N GLY A 130 9.37 -40.60 12.11
CA GLY A 130 8.49 -40.59 10.95
C GLY A 130 8.91 -39.51 9.96
N SER A 131 9.63 -39.91 8.91
CA SER A 131 9.94 -39.07 7.77
C SER A 131 8.64 -38.64 7.08
N ASP A 132 8.34 -37.35 7.09
CA ASP A 132 7.54 -36.71 6.05
C ASP A 132 8.25 -35.40 5.70
N ASP A 133 8.98 -35.45 4.59
CA ASP A 133 9.43 -34.30 3.82
C ASP A 133 8.19 -33.61 3.21
N SER A 134 7.38 -33.02 4.09
CA SER A 134 6.37 -32.05 3.72
C SER A 134 7.00 -30.70 3.95
N GLY A 135 7.36 -30.04 2.85
CA GLY A 135 7.98 -28.72 2.83
C GLY A 135 7.36 -27.84 3.89
N ARG A 136 8.16 -27.58 4.92
CA ARG A 136 7.82 -26.74 6.08
C ARG A 136 7.19 -25.46 5.54
N LEU A 137 5.89 -25.36 5.77
CA LEU A 137 5.02 -24.23 5.47
C LEU A 137 5.80 -22.92 5.61
N ASP A 138 6.09 -22.26 4.49
CA ASP A 138 6.66 -20.91 4.47
C ASP A 138 5.55 -19.91 4.83
N LEU A 139 5.07 -20.05 6.07
CA LEU A 139 4.15 -19.15 6.72
C LEU A 139 4.84 -17.80 6.85
N ALA A 140 4.41 -16.88 5.98
CA ALA A 140 4.52 -15.45 6.14
C ALA A 140 5.94 -14.87 6.07
N ASP A 141 6.29 -14.36 4.88
CA ASP A 141 7.21 -13.24 4.78
C ASP A 141 6.65 -12.08 5.64
N PRO A 142 7.26 -11.78 6.81
CA PRO A 142 6.70 -10.86 7.80
C PRO A 142 6.49 -9.45 7.24
N MET A 143 7.15 -9.13 6.12
CA MET A 143 7.01 -7.89 5.39
C MET A 143 5.65 -7.75 4.67
N PHE A 144 5.16 -8.81 4.02
CA PHE A 144 3.86 -8.77 3.34
C PHE A 144 2.71 -8.76 4.35
N LEU A 145 2.91 -9.41 5.50
CA LEU A 145 1.99 -9.24 6.62
C LEU A 145 1.99 -7.80 7.13
N ASP A 146 3.14 -7.13 7.20
CA ASP A 146 3.20 -5.73 7.64
C ASP A 146 2.37 -4.79 6.75
N LEU A 147 2.46 -4.96 5.42
CA LEU A 147 1.64 -4.22 4.45
C LEU A 147 0.14 -4.57 4.53
N LEU A 148 -0.18 -5.73 5.08
CA LEU A 148 -1.56 -6.22 5.19
C LEU A 148 -2.17 -6.01 6.58
N LYS A 149 -1.35 -5.69 7.60
CA LYS A 149 -1.81 -5.28 8.93
C LYS A 149 -2.67 -4.03 8.81
N ASP A 150 -3.52 -3.85 9.81
CA ASP A 150 -4.45 -2.73 9.88
C ASP A 150 -3.67 -1.45 10.21
N GLU A 151 -3.16 -0.79 9.16
CA GLU A 151 -2.27 0.36 9.23
C GLU A 151 -3.04 1.66 9.56
N ASN A 152 -3.33 1.88 10.84
CA ASN A 152 -3.62 3.23 11.32
C ASN A 152 -2.36 4.13 11.39
N ASP A 153 -1.16 3.58 11.15
CA ASP A 153 0.13 4.30 11.29
C ASP A 153 0.87 4.59 9.96
N GLY A 154 0.34 4.15 8.81
CA GLY A 154 0.90 4.44 7.49
C GLY A 154 2.20 3.69 7.15
N ILE A 155 2.36 3.34 5.88
CA ILE A 155 3.53 2.62 5.35
C ILE A 155 4.78 3.50 5.52
N ALA A 156 5.69 3.14 6.43
CA ALA A 156 6.95 3.87 6.57
C ALA A 156 7.76 3.77 5.26
N ALA A 157 8.42 4.85 4.83
CA ALA A 157 9.32 4.85 3.66
C ALA A 157 10.55 3.93 3.78
N LYS A 158 10.67 3.14 4.87
CA LYS A 158 11.86 2.34 5.24
C LYS A 158 12.01 1.02 4.45
N HIS A 159 11.13 0.73 3.50
CA HIS A 159 11.07 -0.59 2.85
C HIS A 159 11.73 -0.64 1.45
N TRP A 160 11.84 0.46 0.71
CA TRP A 160 12.38 0.40 -0.66
C TRP A 160 13.89 0.16 -0.77
N THR A 161 14.65 0.33 0.32
CA THR A 161 16.11 0.13 0.34
C THR A 161 16.51 -1.25 0.84
N SER A 162 15.58 -2.12 1.21
CA SER A 162 15.90 -3.48 1.66
C SER A 162 16.24 -4.40 0.48
N PRO A 163 17.37 -5.11 0.51
CA PRO A 163 17.76 -6.07 -0.53
C PRO A 163 16.67 -7.14 -0.80
N THR A 164 15.97 -7.59 0.24
CA THR A 164 14.89 -8.60 0.17
C THR A 164 13.70 -8.13 -0.67
N ILE A 165 13.42 -6.82 -0.64
CA ILE A 165 12.29 -6.20 -1.32
C ILE A 165 12.62 -6.02 -2.79
N SER A 166 13.84 -5.56 -3.07
CA SER A 166 14.34 -5.46 -4.44
C SER A 166 14.38 -6.82 -5.13
N SER A 167 14.85 -7.88 -4.45
CA SER A 167 14.92 -9.23 -5.05
C SER A 167 13.53 -9.83 -5.30
N THR A 168 12.59 -9.64 -4.35
CA THR A 168 11.20 -10.10 -4.50
C THR A 168 10.46 -9.39 -5.62
N LEU A 169 10.61 -8.07 -5.72
CA LEU A 169 10.02 -7.28 -6.79
C LEU A 169 10.64 -7.61 -8.15
N GLN A 170 11.96 -7.82 -8.19
CA GLN A 170 12.65 -8.29 -9.40
C GLN A 170 12.12 -9.66 -9.84
N ALA A 171 11.91 -10.58 -8.89
CA ALA A 171 11.34 -11.90 -9.18
C ALA A 171 9.90 -11.81 -9.71
N ALA A 172 9.08 -10.92 -9.12
CA ALA A 172 7.72 -10.67 -9.61
C ALA A 172 7.70 -10.11 -11.05
N LEU A 173 8.66 -9.23 -11.39
CA LEU A 173 8.82 -8.68 -12.75
C LEU A 173 9.34 -9.70 -13.76
N ASN A 174 10.18 -10.63 -13.33
CA ASN A 174 10.74 -11.68 -14.18
C ASN A 174 9.73 -12.81 -14.45
N SER A 175 8.65 -12.88 -13.66
CA SER A 175 7.54 -13.82 -13.85
C SER A 175 6.46 -13.24 -14.78
N PRO A 176 5.60 -14.08 -15.40
CA PRO A 176 4.44 -13.59 -16.14
C PRO A 176 3.56 -12.71 -15.24
N GLN A 177 3.52 -11.41 -15.53
CA GLN A 177 2.72 -10.46 -14.75
C GLN A 177 1.23 -10.81 -14.88
N SER A 178 0.53 -10.86 -13.74
CA SER A 178 -0.91 -10.98 -13.70
C SER A 178 -1.59 -9.77 -14.34
N ASP A 179 -2.82 -9.95 -14.81
CA ASP A 179 -3.61 -8.84 -15.34
C ASP A 179 -3.91 -7.79 -14.26
N ARG A 180 -4.10 -8.24 -13.02
CA ARG A 180 -4.31 -7.38 -11.84
C ARG A 180 -3.11 -6.45 -11.60
N LEU A 181 -1.89 -6.98 -11.70
CA LEU A 181 -0.67 -6.20 -11.58
C LEU A 181 -0.55 -5.19 -12.73
N LYS A 182 -0.73 -5.63 -13.99
CA LYS A 182 -0.71 -4.74 -15.17
C LYS A 182 -1.73 -3.60 -15.05
N GLN A 183 -2.93 -3.90 -14.55
CA GLN A 183 -3.97 -2.90 -14.30
C GLN A 183 -3.54 -1.93 -13.20
N SER A 184 -2.99 -2.42 -12.08
CA SER A 184 -2.53 -1.56 -10.98
C SER A 184 -1.42 -0.58 -11.39
N LEU A 185 -0.50 -1.02 -12.26
CA LEU A 185 0.55 -0.16 -12.83
C LEU A 185 -0.05 0.99 -13.67
N LYS A 186 -1.21 0.78 -14.30
CA LYS A 186 -1.92 1.83 -15.05
C LYS A 186 -2.82 2.70 -14.17
N MET A 187 -3.43 2.12 -13.13
CA MET A 187 -4.36 2.81 -12.23
C MET A 187 -3.63 3.77 -11.28
N ALA A 188 -2.52 3.35 -10.67
CA ALA A 188 -1.82 4.15 -9.67
C ALA A 188 -1.45 5.57 -10.16
N PRO A 189 -0.85 5.77 -11.37
CA PRO A 189 -0.59 7.12 -11.89
C PRO A 189 -1.86 7.96 -12.13
N ARG A 190 -3.00 7.33 -12.45
CA ARG A 190 -4.28 8.02 -12.62
C ARG A 190 -4.82 8.50 -11.27
N PHE A 191 -4.78 7.64 -10.25
CA PHE A 191 -5.16 8.03 -8.89
C PHE A 191 -4.26 9.13 -8.33
N LEU A 192 -2.94 9.07 -8.59
CA LEU A 192 -2.02 10.15 -8.24
C LEU A 192 -2.40 11.47 -8.93
N THR A 193 -2.87 11.43 -10.17
CA THR A 193 -3.36 12.64 -10.87
C THR A 193 -4.55 13.26 -10.14
N VAL A 194 -5.53 12.45 -9.73
CA VAL A 194 -6.70 12.91 -8.95
C VAL A 194 -6.28 13.42 -7.57
N TYR A 195 -5.41 12.69 -6.88
CA TYR A 195 -4.89 13.05 -5.57
C TYR A 195 -4.16 14.40 -5.60
N PHE A 196 -3.24 14.60 -6.56
CA PHE A 196 -2.50 15.86 -6.68
C PHE A 196 -3.39 17.03 -7.10
N ALA A 197 -4.34 16.82 -8.03
CA ALA A 197 -5.30 17.86 -8.39
C ALA A 197 -6.14 18.30 -7.18
N THR A 198 -6.58 17.35 -6.37
CA THR A 198 -7.34 17.62 -5.13
C THR A 198 -6.45 18.31 -4.10
N ALA A 199 -5.21 17.85 -3.90
CA ALA A 199 -4.26 18.46 -2.97
C ALA A 199 -3.94 19.92 -3.33
N LEU A 200 -3.74 20.21 -4.62
CA LEU A 200 -3.45 21.57 -5.09
C LEU A 200 -4.65 22.51 -4.96
N ARG A 201 -5.88 21.98 -5.04
CA ARG A 201 -7.11 22.78 -4.94
C ARG A 201 -7.56 23.01 -3.49
N ASP A 202 -7.59 21.96 -2.68
CA ASP A 202 -8.38 21.94 -1.45
C ASP A 202 -7.51 21.93 -0.17
N VAL A 203 -6.22 21.58 -0.30
CA VAL A 203 -5.34 21.38 0.87
C VAL A 203 -4.51 22.62 1.19
N ASN A 204 -4.27 22.85 2.48
CA ASN A 204 -3.50 23.99 3.00
C ASN A 204 -1.98 23.83 2.78
N ASN A 205 -1.24 24.94 2.90
CA ASN A 205 0.21 24.95 2.68
C ASN A 205 0.98 24.07 3.68
N SER A 206 0.49 23.88 4.91
CA SER A 206 1.16 23.03 5.91
C SER A 206 1.20 21.56 5.47
N LEU A 207 0.07 21.03 5.00
CA LEU A 207 0.00 19.67 4.48
C LEU A 207 0.79 19.52 3.16
N LEU A 208 0.78 20.52 2.28
CA LEU A 208 1.65 20.54 1.10
C LEU A 208 3.14 20.51 1.47
N CYS A 209 3.56 21.31 2.45
CA CYS A 209 4.92 21.31 2.97
C CYS A 209 5.31 19.94 3.52
N ALA A 210 4.38 19.20 4.13
CA ALA A 210 4.64 17.86 4.62
C ALA A 210 4.75 16.83 3.47
N LEU A 211 3.95 16.99 2.41
CA LEU A 211 3.93 16.06 1.27
C LEU A 211 5.15 16.20 0.36
N ILE A 212 5.64 17.42 0.11
CA ILE A 212 6.73 17.67 -0.85
C ILE A 212 8.00 16.86 -0.52
N PRO A 213 8.54 16.85 0.72
CA PRO A 213 9.70 16.03 1.05
C PRO A 213 9.47 14.52 0.87
N VAL A 214 8.24 14.06 1.11
CA VAL A 214 7.84 12.65 0.92
C VAL A 214 7.76 12.32 -0.58
N ALA A 215 7.21 13.21 -1.40
CA ALA A 215 7.20 13.07 -2.85
C ALA A 215 8.63 13.02 -3.43
N MET A 216 9.52 13.87 -2.92
CA MET A 216 10.94 13.88 -3.31
C MET A 216 11.67 12.59 -2.92
N SER A 217 11.42 12.06 -1.70
CA SER A 217 12.06 10.82 -1.26
C SER A 217 11.62 9.61 -2.09
N ARG A 218 10.38 9.62 -2.56
CA ARG A 218 9.77 8.53 -3.34
C ARG A 218 10.07 8.59 -4.84
N TYR A 219 10.68 9.67 -5.33
CA TYR A 219 11.02 9.86 -6.75
C TYR A 219 11.93 8.77 -7.35
N ALA A 220 12.79 8.16 -6.53
CA ALA A 220 13.66 7.06 -6.94
C ALA A 220 13.33 5.73 -6.23
N ALA A 221 12.28 5.71 -5.40
CA ALA A 221 11.89 4.57 -4.58
C ALA A 221 10.43 4.21 -4.92
N MET A 222 10.25 3.38 -5.95
CA MET A 222 8.94 2.98 -6.46
C MET A 222 9.04 1.62 -7.16
N PHE A 223 7.89 1.05 -7.52
CA PHE A 223 7.80 -0.25 -8.17
C PHE A 223 8.68 -0.30 -9.43
N PRO A 224 9.55 -1.32 -9.60
CA PRO A 224 10.62 -1.31 -10.61
C PRO A 224 10.15 -1.60 -12.06
N ASP A 225 8.98 -1.12 -12.45
CA ASP A 225 8.49 -1.14 -13.83
C ASP A 225 8.85 0.16 -14.56
N LYS A 226 9.35 0.06 -15.80
CA LYS A 226 9.91 1.20 -16.54
C LYS A 226 8.86 2.24 -16.90
N ASP A 227 7.72 1.79 -17.44
CA ASP A 227 6.64 2.67 -17.91
C ASP A 227 5.93 3.32 -16.73
N PHE A 228 5.63 2.52 -15.70
CA PHE A 228 5.10 3.01 -14.43
C PHE A 228 6.02 4.05 -13.80
N SER A 229 7.33 3.74 -13.68
CA SER A 229 8.28 4.67 -13.05
C SER A 229 8.40 5.98 -13.82
N PHE A 230 8.34 5.91 -15.15
CA PHE A 230 8.34 7.11 -15.99
C PHE A 230 7.11 7.98 -15.73
N GLU A 231 5.91 7.38 -15.77
CA GLU A 231 4.65 8.10 -15.54
C GLU A 231 4.58 8.68 -14.12
N VAL A 232 4.90 7.91 -13.08
CA VAL A 232 4.89 8.41 -11.70
C VAL A 232 5.87 9.57 -11.52
N ARG A 233 7.10 9.48 -12.04
CA ARG A 233 8.07 10.59 -11.97
C ARG A 233 7.58 11.84 -12.68
N LYS A 234 6.88 11.68 -13.81
CA LYS A 234 6.23 12.80 -14.50
C LYS A 234 5.18 13.45 -13.60
N LYS A 235 4.26 12.67 -13.02
CA LYS A 235 3.23 13.18 -12.09
C LYS A 235 3.82 13.87 -10.86
N LEU A 236 4.87 13.30 -10.27
CA LEU A 236 5.60 13.93 -9.15
C LEU A 236 6.24 15.25 -9.58
N SER A 237 6.87 15.31 -10.75
CA SER A 237 7.47 16.54 -11.27
C SER A 237 6.43 17.64 -11.45
N ASP A 238 5.32 17.31 -12.12
CA ASP A 238 4.24 18.24 -12.41
C ASP A 238 3.60 18.76 -11.13
N PHE A 239 3.40 17.88 -10.13
CA PHE A 239 2.90 18.26 -8.81
C PHE A 239 3.87 19.19 -8.07
N LEU A 240 5.17 18.86 -8.01
CA LEU A 240 6.17 19.68 -7.32
C LEU A 240 6.24 21.09 -7.92
N LEU A 241 6.27 21.17 -9.25
CA LEU A 241 6.21 22.44 -9.98
C LEU A 241 4.96 23.25 -9.62
N ALA A 242 3.77 22.64 -9.73
CA ALA A 242 2.52 23.31 -9.45
C ALA A 242 2.40 23.75 -7.98
N ALA A 243 2.94 22.95 -7.04
CA ALA A 243 2.94 23.29 -5.62
C ALA A 243 3.81 24.51 -5.31
N PHE A 244 5.02 24.59 -5.89
CA PHE A 244 5.88 25.76 -5.74
C PHE A 244 5.33 27.00 -6.43
N GLN A 245 4.73 26.87 -7.62
CA GLN A 245 4.06 27.98 -8.30
C GLN A 245 2.85 28.50 -7.52
N ARG A 246 2.06 27.60 -6.93
CA ARG A 246 0.90 27.98 -6.10
C ARG A 246 1.32 28.75 -4.85
N SER A 247 2.42 28.35 -4.22
CA SER A 247 2.88 28.89 -2.95
C SER A 247 4.41 29.00 -2.88
N PRO A 248 5.01 30.06 -3.48
CA PRO A 248 6.47 30.23 -3.54
C PRO A 248 7.16 30.25 -2.17
N ASP A 249 6.48 30.76 -1.14
CA ASP A 249 6.99 30.82 0.24
C ASP A 249 7.35 29.44 0.81
N ILE A 250 6.75 28.38 0.29
CA ILE A 250 7.06 26.99 0.67
C ILE A 250 8.53 26.65 0.38
N ILE A 251 9.14 27.25 -0.64
CA ILE A 251 10.56 27.03 -0.98
C ILE A 251 11.46 27.41 0.18
N ALA A 252 11.17 28.54 0.84
CA ALA A 252 11.93 28.99 2.01
C ALA A 252 11.78 28.02 3.19
N LEU A 253 10.56 27.51 3.41
CA LEU A 253 10.27 26.52 4.47
C LEU A 253 10.96 25.17 4.21
N LEU A 254 11.10 24.78 2.95
CA LEU A 254 11.67 23.49 2.55
C LEU A 254 13.14 23.54 2.16
N LYS A 255 13.83 24.67 2.42
CA LYS A 255 15.25 24.86 2.09
C LYS A 255 16.13 23.69 2.55
N LYS A 256 15.98 23.25 3.80
CA LYS A 256 16.76 22.13 4.36
C LYS A 256 16.43 20.80 3.64
N PRO A 257 15.17 20.32 3.59
CA PRO A 257 14.81 19.14 2.81
C PRO A 257 15.28 19.14 1.35
N ILE A 258 15.20 20.29 0.68
CA ILE A 258 15.67 20.45 -0.71
C ILE A 258 17.18 20.29 -0.78
N THR A 259 17.92 20.97 0.12
CA THR A 259 19.40 20.92 0.17
C THR A 259 19.91 19.52 0.53
N ASP A 260 19.26 18.85 1.48
CA ASP A 260 19.62 17.48 1.89
C ASP A 260 19.46 16.51 0.71
N ARG A 261 18.36 16.63 -0.05
CA ARG A 261 18.14 15.82 -1.26
C ARG A 261 19.09 16.17 -2.41
N LEU A 262 19.54 17.43 -2.48
CA LEU A 262 20.60 17.88 -3.38
C LEU A 262 21.91 17.11 -3.12
N GLY A 263 22.30 17.02 -1.85
CA GLY A 263 23.52 16.34 -1.43
C GLY A 263 23.49 14.84 -1.78
N GLU A 264 22.35 14.20 -1.62
CA GLU A 264 22.13 12.77 -1.93
C GLU A 264 22.04 12.43 -3.43
N ALA A 265 21.97 13.41 -4.32
CA ALA A 265 21.85 13.16 -5.76
C ALA A 265 23.14 12.61 -6.39
N HIS A 266 24.28 12.74 -5.70
CA HIS A 266 25.57 12.22 -6.14
C HIS A 266 25.51 10.68 -6.24
N GLY A 267 25.46 10.16 -7.48
CA GLY A 267 25.54 8.73 -7.78
C GLY A 267 24.23 8.04 -8.18
N ASN A 268 23.07 8.73 -8.18
CA ASN A 268 21.81 8.14 -8.68
C ASN A 268 21.23 8.98 -9.85
N PRO A 269 21.18 8.46 -11.09
CA PRO A 269 20.74 9.22 -12.26
C PRO A 269 19.27 9.68 -12.16
N ALA A 270 18.41 8.93 -11.48
CA ALA A 270 17.02 9.35 -11.25
C ALA A 270 16.96 10.53 -10.27
N LYS A 271 17.78 10.52 -9.21
CA LYS A 271 17.89 11.67 -8.29
C LYS A 271 18.52 12.89 -8.97
N ALA A 272 19.49 12.69 -9.86
CA ALA A 272 20.10 13.75 -10.67
C ALA A 272 19.07 14.42 -11.61
N SER A 273 18.14 13.65 -12.19
CA SER A 273 17.05 14.21 -13.00
C SER A 273 16.09 15.06 -12.17
N LEU A 274 15.71 14.59 -10.97
CA LEU A 274 14.92 15.41 -10.04
C LEU A 274 15.67 16.68 -9.64
N PHE A 275 16.97 16.58 -9.38
CA PHE A 275 17.84 17.69 -9.02
C PHE A 275 17.84 18.80 -10.08
N VAL A 276 18.08 18.47 -11.35
CA VAL A 276 18.05 19.45 -12.45
C VAL A 276 16.67 20.13 -12.54
N LYS A 277 15.59 19.37 -12.38
CA LYS A 277 14.23 19.91 -12.37
C LYS A 277 14.00 20.83 -11.17
N LEU A 278 14.35 20.43 -9.95
CA LEU A 278 14.19 21.26 -8.76
C LEU A 278 15.00 22.56 -8.87
N LEU A 279 16.22 22.51 -9.40
CA LEU A 279 17.00 23.71 -9.67
C LEU A 279 16.31 24.63 -10.67
N TYR A 280 15.80 24.08 -11.78
CA TYR A 280 15.03 24.87 -12.74
C TYR A 280 13.78 25.50 -12.10
N LEU A 281 13.10 24.78 -11.20
CA LEU A 281 11.91 25.24 -10.50
C LEU A 281 12.16 26.33 -9.46
N ILE A 282 13.35 26.36 -8.86
CA ILE A 282 13.74 27.35 -7.83
C ILE A 282 14.32 28.62 -8.46
N LEU A 283 14.91 28.52 -9.65
CA LEU A 283 15.56 29.62 -10.35
C LEU A 283 14.63 30.42 -11.29
N LEU A 284 13.37 30.00 -11.43
CA LEU A 284 12.35 30.63 -12.26
C LEU A 284 11.35 31.42 -11.39
#